data_AF-A0A6L7WNW6-F1
#
_entry.id   AF-A0A6L7WNW6-F1
#
_cell.length_a   1.000
_cell.length_b   1.000
_cell.length_c   1.000
_cell.angle_alpha   90.00
_cell.angle_beta   90.00
_cell.angle_gamma   90.00
#
_symmetry.space_group_name_H-M   'P 1'
#
loop_
_entity.id
_entity.type
_entity.pdbx_description
1 polymer ?
#
loop_
_entity_poly.entity_id
_entity_poly.type
_entity_poly.pdbx_seq_one_letter_code
_entity_poly.pdbx_strand_id
1 'polypeptide(L)'
;MLDFAELVRRRLAETRTSKHRAAVGHGLPQDAIRSVLNGHSPRLERLEQICDALDLELYVGPPRDAEPSDVDAGRIQIRADKQTRNASLTRFNADVQLPVRTWKECSPEGFLKTPDESKRAPAPEGLDDPQAFYTNAFNHDSMVPAGVWSGDHCLVSPGARLRADRLIWLRHQADHEAIRLPIRITADAYEVLAWGKPDENGRQEMMTEIWKRQDVVDRGMLLAIYRGTPSSRDPPSRIPNWRSDRVADIWWNARKAAGQTGEASHTALDAHVRELLDLLELEAETFRNTTRKWFERGTVSVHELWELLQEVEKVKQSAYLITLTMRPSEPAREP
;
A
#
# COMPACT_ATOMS: atom_id res chain seq x y z
N MET A 1 -34.46 3.95 -2.91
CA MET A 1 -33.09 4.47 -3.05
C MET A 1 -33.22 5.93 -3.42
N LEU A 2 -32.72 6.84 -2.59
CA LEU A 2 -32.75 8.27 -2.90
C LEU A 2 -31.84 8.51 -4.11
N ASP A 3 -32.31 9.30 -5.07
CA ASP A 3 -31.42 9.75 -6.14
C ASP A 3 -30.38 10.74 -5.58
N PHE A 4 -29.28 10.92 -6.30
CA PHE A 4 -28.20 11.80 -5.86
C PHE A 4 -28.65 13.26 -5.73
N ALA A 5 -29.57 13.73 -6.58
CA ALA A 5 -30.10 15.09 -6.49
C ALA A 5 -30.86 15.31 -5.18
N GLU A 6 -31.61 14.31 -4.72
CA GLU A 6 -32.36 14.35 -3.46
C GLU A 6 -31.44 14.33 -2.24
N LEU A 7 -30.35 13.55 -2.28
CA LEU A 7 -29.30 13.61 -1.25
C LEU A 7 -28.67 15.00 -1.17
N VAL A 8 -28.37 15.62 -2.31
CA VAL A 8 -27.83 16.98 -2.38
C VAL A 8 -28.84 18.01 -1.83
N ARG A 9 -30.13 17.91 -2.18
CA ARG A 9 -31.19 18.79 -1.63
C ARG A 9 -31.27 18.68 -0.11
N ARG A 10 -31.28 17.45 0.41
CA ARG A 10 -31.36 17.18 1.85
C ARG A 10 -30.16 17.79 2.58
N ARG A 11 -28.95 17.59 2.06
CA ARG A 11 -27.72 18.10 2.68
C ARG A 11 -27.64 19.63 2.66
N LEU A 12 -28.05 20.28 1.58
CA LEU A 12 -28.13 21.75 1.51
C LEU A 12 -29.15 22.32 2.51
N ALA A 13 -30.28 21.63 2.72
CA ALA A 13 -31.28 22.02 3.70
C ALA A 13 -30.76 21.87 5.15
N GLU A 14 -30.13 20.73 5.47
CA GLU A 14 -29.54 20.45 6.79
C GLU A 14 -28.49 21.49 7.18
N THR A 15 -27.57 21.79 6.26
CA THR A 15 -26.47 22.75 6.48
C THR A 15 -26.90 24.21 6.36
N ARG A 16 -28.17 24.48 6.00
CA ARG A 16 -28.72 25.81 5.70
C ARG A 16 -27.85 26.61 4.71
N THR A 17 -27.18 25.91 3.79
CA THR A 17 -26.28 26.52 2.82
C THR A 17 -26.96 26.62 1.46
N SER A 18 -26.84 27.77 0.80
CA SER A 18 -27.38 27.93 -0.55
C SER A 18 -26.51 27.18 -1.56
N LYS A 19 -27.11 26.63 -2.61
CA LYS A 19 -26.38 25.95 -3.71
C LYS A 19 -25.23 26.79 -4.29
N HIS A 20 -25.41 28.12 -4.35
CA HIS A 20 -24.38 29.03 -4.84
C HIS A 20 -23.22 29.15 -3.85
N ARG A 21 -23.53 29.31 -2.55
CA ARG A 21 -22.52 29.42 -1.50
C ARG A 21 -21.70 28.14 -1.36
N ALA A 22 -22.35 26.97 -1.43
CA ALA A 22 -21.67 25.67 -1.41
C ALA A 22 -20.70 25.52 -2.60
N ALA A 23 -21.12 25.93 -3.80
CA ALA A 23 -20.27 25.85 -4.99
C ALA A 23 -19.04 26.79 -4.90
N VAL A 24 -19.28 28.08 -4.60
CA VAL A 24 -18.20 29.07 -4.55
C VAL A 24 -17.23 28.81 -3.39
N GLY A 25 -17.74 28.38 -2.23
CA GLY A 25 -16.92 28.09 -1.05
C GLY A 25 -15.89 26.99 -1.26
N HIS A 26 -16.11 26.11 -2.23
CA HIS A 26 -15.23 24.96 -2.54
C HIS A 26 -14.63 25.03 -3.95
N GLY A 27 -14.62 26.20 -4.59
CA GLY A 27 -14.00 26.37 -5.92
C GLY A 27 -14.72 25.63 -7.06
N LEU A 28 -15.98 25.24 -6.87
CA LEU A 28 -16.77 24.58 -7.91
C LEU A 28 -17.32 25.60 -8.91
N PRO A 29 -17.52 25.21 -10.18
CA PRO A 29 -18.30 26.03 -11.11
C PRO A 29 -19.69 26.36 -10.54
N GLN A 30 -20.13 27.59 -10.77
CA GLN A 30 -21.36 28.14 -10.18
C GLN A 30 -22.62 27.29 -10.47
N ASP A 31 -22.61 26.59 -11.60
CA ASP A 31 -23.69 25.75 -12.09
C ASP A 31 -23.55 24.28 -11.70
N ALA A 32 -22.43 23.85 -11.10
CA ALA A 32 -22.15 22.44 -10.80
C ALA A 32 -23.29 21.77 -10.00
N ILE A 33 -23.63 22.36 -8.86
CA ILE A 33 -24.71 21.85 -7.99
C ILE A 33 -26.08 22.05 -8.67
N ARG A 34 -26.28 23.16 -9.39
CA ARG A 34 -27.55 23.44 -10.08
C ARG A 34 -27.84 22.40 -11.17
N SER A 35 -26.82 21.98 -11.91
CA SER A 35 -26.92 20.99 -12.99
C SER A 35 -27.40 19.63 -12.45
N VAL A 36 -26.82 19.18 -11.33
CA VAL A 36 -27.26 17.97 -10.62
C VAL A 36 -28.71 18.08 -10.16
N LEU A 37 -29.09 19.22 -9.55
CA LEU A 37 -30.46 19.46 -9.07
C LEU A 37 -31.51 19.50 -10.20
N ASN A 38 -31.08 19.78 -11.43
CA ASN A 38 -31.89 19.74 -12.65
C ASN A 38 -31.94 18.34 -13.31
N GLY A 39 -31.29 17.34 -12.70
CA GLY A 39 -31.31 15.95 -13.19
C GLY A 39 -30.17 15.58 -14.14
N HIS A 40 -29.14 16.42 -14.30
CA HIS A 40 -27.97 16.05 -15.10
C HIS A 40 -26.97 15.24 -14.26
N SER A 41 -26.52 14.11 -14.79
CA SER A 41 -25.47 13.28 -14.16
C SER A 41 -24.09 13.92 -14.36
N PRO A 42 -23.38 14.29 -13.29
CA PRO A 42 -22.02 14.83 -13.39
C PRO A 42 -21.02 13.72 -13.72
N ARG A 43 -19.83 14.09 -14.22
CA ARG A 43 -18.69 13.17 -14.33
C ARG A 43 -18.20 12.77 -12.93
N LEU A 44 -17.50 11.65 -12.80
CA LEU A 44 -17.02 11.13 -11.50
C LEU A 44 -16.18 12.15 -10.72
N GLU A 45 -15.21 12.80 -11.37
CA GLU A 45 -14.40 13.87 -10.75
C GLU A 45 -15.27 15.01 -10.19
N ARG A 46 -16.35 15.37 -10.90
CA ARG A 46 -17.28 16.42 -10.46
C ARG A 46 -18.19 15.93 -9.34
N LEU A 47 -18.52 14.63 -9.32
CA LEU A 47 -19.28 13.99 -8.26
C LEU A 47 -18.49 14.01 -6.95
N GLU A 48 -17.21 13.62 -6.98
CA GLU A 48 -16.26 13.69 -5.85
C GLU A 48 -16.18 15.11 -5.28
N GLN A 49 -15.92 16.08 -6.15
CA GLN A 49 -15.88 17.50 -5.79
C GLN A 49 -17.16 18.02 -5.13
N ILE A 50 -18.34 17.58 -5.60
CA ILE A 50 -19.64 17.97 -5.00
C ILE A 50 -19.84 17.26 -3.66
N CYS A 51 -19.44 15.99 -3.54
CA CYS A 51 -19.51 15.25 -2.29
C CYS A 51 -18.63 15.89 -1.20
N ASP A 52 -17.38 16.22 -1.53
CA ASP A 52 -16.46 16.91 -0.62
C ASP A 52 -17.00 18.27 -0.20
N ALA A 53 -17.53 19.07 -1.14
CA ALA A 53 -18.09 20.39 -0.88
C ALA A 53 -19.34 20.37 0.00
N LEU A 54 -20.01 19.22 0.12
CA LEU A 54 -21.23 19.04 0.91
C LEU A 54 -21.00 18.12 2.11
N ASP A 55 -19.76 17.69 2.36
CA ASP A 55 -19.41 16.74 3.41
C ASP A 55 -20.28 15.47 3.31
N LEU A 56 -20.27 14.86 2.11
CA LEU A 56 -20.91 13.59 1.77
C LEU A 56 -19.82 12.56 1.43
N GLU A 57 -19.99 11.34 1.90
CA GLU A 57 -19.10 10.22 1.51
C GLU A 57 -19.50 9.71 0.11
N LEU A 58 -18.57 9.76 -0.84
CA LEU A 58 -18.75 9.08 -2.12
C LEU A 58 -18.31 7.62 -2.02
N TYR A 59 -19.26 6.69 -2.20
CA TYR A 59 -18.98 5.27 -2.28
C TYR A 59 -19.15 4.75 -3.71
N VAL A 60 -18.08 4.20 -4.27
CA VAL A 60 -18.08 3.52 -5.57
C VAL A 60 -17.84 2.03 -5.32
N GLY A 61 -18.89 1.23 -5.39
CA GLY A 61 -18.81 -0.21 -5.19
C GLY A 61 -20.15 -0.91 -5.44
N PRO A 62 -20.22 -2.24 -5.23
CA PRO A 62 -21.48 -2.98 -5.26
C PRO A 62 -22.50 -2.34 -4.31
N PRO A 63 -23.81 -2.37 -4.61
CA PRO A 63 -24.84 -1.83 -3.74
C PRO A 63 -24.62 -2.29 -2.30
N ARG A 64 -24.51 -1.35 -1.35
CA ARG A 64 -24.57 -1.71 0.07
C ARG A 64 -25.98 -2.24 0.30
N ASP A 65 -26.11 -3.47 0.80
CA ASP A 65 -27.38 -3.91 1.38
C ASP A 65 -27.77 -2.85 2.42
N ALA A 66 -28.98 -2.30 2.32
CA ALA A 66 -29.41 -1.12 3.07
C ALA A 66 -29.00 -1.24 4.56
N GLU A 67 -28.18 -0.32 5.05
CA GLU A 67 -27.68 -0.40 6.42
C GLU A 67 -28.81 -0.23 7.45
N PRO A 68 -28.77 -1.01 8.55
CA PRO A 68 -29.70 -0.92 9.68
C PRO A 68 -29.49 0.38 10.47
N SER A 69 -30.58 1.01 10.90
CA SER A 69 -30.57 2.24 11.70
C SER A 69 -29.86 2.05 13.04
N ASP A 70 -29.05 3.05 13.44
CA ASP A 70 -28.28 3.14 14.68
C ASP A 70 -29.08 2.82 15.96
N VAL A 71 -29.05 1.57 16.41
CA VAL A 71 -28.90 1.16 17.83
C VAL A 71 -28.41 -0.30 17.86
N ASP A 72 -27.14 -0.60 17.54
CA ASP A 72 -26.44 -1.70 18.25
C ASP A 72 -24.94 -1.77 17.93
N ALA A 73 -24.15 -1.83 18.99
CA ALA A 73 -22.73 -2.11 18.92
C ALA A 73 -22.53 -3.60 18.59
N GLY A 74 -22.55 -3.97 17.31
CA GLY A 74 -21.97 -5.25 16.90
C GLY A 74 -22.68 -5.94 15.74
N ARG A 75 -22.10 -5.79 14.55
CA ARG A 75 -21.89 -6.88 13.57
C ARG A 75 -21.27 -6.28 12.31
N ILE A 76 -19.94 -6.26 12.26
CA ILE A 76 -19.24 -6.23 10.98
C ILE A 76 -19.28 -7.67 10.46
N GLN A 77 -20.14 -7.95 9.48
CA GLN A 77 -20.05 -9.17 8.68
C GLN A 77 -19.15 -8.87 7.47
N ILE A 78 -17.87 -9.21 7.57
CA ILE A 78 -16.98 -9.22 6.41
C ILE A 78 -17.26 -10.51 5.64
N ARG A 79 -17.86 -10.41 4.44
CA ARG A 79 -17.88 -11.54 3.49
C ARG A 79 -16.44 -11.81 3.05
N ALA A 80 -15.95 -13.02 3.31
CA ALA A 80 -14.57 -13.45 3.11
C ALA A 80 -14.11 -13.55 1.63
N ASP A 81 -14.92 -13.09 0.67
CA ASP A 81 -14.61 -13.24 -0.75
C ASP A 81 -14.10 -11.92 -1.34
N LYS A 82 -12.81 -11.92 -1.67
CA LYS A 82 -11.99 -10.91 -2.40
C LYS A 82 -11.34 -9.80 -1.60
N GLN A 83 -11.81 -9.43 -0.40
CA GLN A 83 -11.25 -8.29 0.34
C GLN A 83 -9.98 -8.62 1.15
N THR A 84 -9.69 -9.90 1.38
CA THR A 84 -8.53 -10.41 2.13
C THR A 84 -7.18 -10.12 1.48
N ARG A 85 -7.14 -9.69 0.21
CA ARG A 85 -5.87 -9.45 -0.51
C ARG A 85 -5.26 -8.07 -0.28
N ASN A 86 -5.99 -7.12 0.30
CA ASN A 86 -5.58 -5.70 0.37
C ASN A 86 -5.58 -5.13 1.80
N ALA A 87 -5.08 -5.87 2.80
CA ALA A 87 -4.65 -5.21 4.05
C ALA A 87 -3.47 -4.30 3.69
N SER A 88 -3.71 -2.98 3.61
CA SER A 88 -2.76 -1.98 3.11
C SER A 88 -1.64 -1.73 4.14
N LEU A 89 -0.81 -2.74 4.36
CA LEU A 89 0.37 -2.65 5.21
C LEU A 89 1.35 -1.70 4.54
N THR A 90 1.86 -0.73 5.30
CA THR A 90 2.90 0.17 4.79
C THR A 90 4.16 -0.66 4.60
N ARG A 91 4.61 -0.76 3.35
CA ARG A 91 5.86 -1.43 2.99
C ARG A 91 6.96 -0.38 2.93
N PHE A 92 8.08 -0.65 3.57
CA PHE A 92 9.21 0.26 3.59
C PHE A 92 10.45 -0.45 3.04
N ASN A 93 11.22 0.28 2.24
CA ASN A 93 12.60 -0.04 1.90
C ASN A 93 13.45 0.82 2.84
N ALA A 94 14.15 0.22 3.79
CA ALA A 94 14.75 0.96 4.91
C ALA A 94 16.24 1.24 4.67
N ASP A 95 16.58 2.50 4.39
CA ASP A 95 17.96 3.02 4.37
C ASP A 95 18.29 3.89 5.62
N VAL A 96 17.46 3.84 6.67
CA VAL A 96 17.59 4.69 7.87
C VAL A 96 18.18 3.89 9.05
N GLN A 97 19.07 4.52 9.83
CA GLN A 97 19.57 3.97 11.10
C GLN A 97 18.53 4.11 12.22
N LEU A 98 18.28 3.04 12.96
CA LEU A 98 17.16 2.97 13.89
C LEU A 98 17.55 2.39 15.28
N PRO A 99 16.90 2.80 16.41
CA PRO A 99 17.15 2.32 17.79
C PRO A 99 17.05 0.79 17.96
N VAL A 100 17.35 0.11 19.07
CA VAL A 100 17.35 -1.38 19.07
C VAL A 100 16.11 -2.04 19.73
N ARG A 101 15.44 -3.02 19.09
CA ARG A 101 14.30 -3.86 19.54
C ARG A 101 14.63 -5.36 19.57
N THR A 102 13.76 -6.18 20.14
CA THR A 102 13.87 -7.66 20.13
C THR A 102 13.29 -8.28 18.86
N TRP A 103 13.78 -9.48 18.52
CA TRP A 103 13.27 -10.32 17.43
C TRP A 103 12.44 -11.48 17.95
N LYS A 104 11.29 -11.73 17.31
CA LYS A 104 10.56 -13.00 17.38
C LYS A 104 10.59 -13.72 16.04
N GLU A 105 10.40 -15.03 16.06
CA GLU A 105 10.24 -15.83 14.85
C GLU A 105 8.78 -16.19 14.67
N CYS A 106 8.25 -15.93 13.47
CA CYS A 106 6.88 -16.27 13.09
C CYS A 106 6.85 -17.60 12.34
N SER A 107 6.04 -18.54 12.81
CA SER A 107 5.78 -19.80 12.10
C SER A 107 4.87 -19.59 10.89
N PRO A 108 4.74 -20.58 9.99
CA PRO A 108 3.84 -20.47 8.84
C PRO A 108 2.38 -20.21 9.21
N GLU A 109 1.94 -20.76 10.33
CA GLU A 109 0.61 -20.61 10.92
C GLU A 109 0.43 -19.26 11.67
N GLY A 110 1.44 -18.40 11.64
CA GLY A 110 1.42 -17.10 12.29
C GLY A 110 1.73 -17.10 13.78
N PHE A 111 2.19 -18.22 14.36
CA PHE A 111 2.56 -18.27 15.78
C PHE A 111 3.94 -17.66 16.01
N LEU A 112 4.08 -16.88 17.08
CA LEU A 112 5.37 -16.30 17.45
C LEU A 112 6.06 -17.17 18.50
N LYS A 113 7.33 -17.48 18.25
CA LYS A 113 8.20 -18.09 19.26
C LYS A 113 8.72 -17.04 20.24
N THR A 114 9.08 -17.51 21.43
CA THR A 114 9.76 -16.71 22.46
C THR A 114 10.93 -15.96 21.82
N PRO A 115 11.08 -14.66 22.11
CA PRO A 115 12.15 -13.86 21.54
C PRO A 115 13.52 -14.45 21.87
N ASP A 116 14.37 -14.53 20.86
CA ASP A 116 15.79 -14.79 21.07
C ASP A 116 16.44 -13.49 21.54
N GLU A 117 16.65 -13.35 22.86
CA GLU A 117 17.22 -12.12 23.47
C GLU A 117 18.62 -11.76 22.94
N SER A 118 19.32 -12.73 22.33
CA SER A 118 20.60 -12.49 21.68
C SER A 118 20.45 -11.71 20.37
N LYS A 119 19.27 -11.75 19.75
CA LYS A 119 18.95 -11.06 18.50
C LYS A 119 18.31 -9.71 18.79
N ARG A 120 18.92 -8.66 18.24
CA ARG A 120 18.53 -7.26 18.40
C ARG A 120 18.33 -6.60 17.02
N ALA A 121 17.23 -5.88 16.81
CA ALA A 121 16.78 -5.27 15.55
C ALA A 121 16.81 -3.75 15.62
N PRO A 122 17.02 -2.99 14.55
CA PRO A 122 16.90 -1.54 14.55
C PRO A 122 15.38 -1.14 14.57
N ALA A 123 14.95 -0.04 15.21
CA ALA A 123 13.60 0.31 15.71
C ALA A 123 12.99 1.47 14.92
N PRO A 124 11.88 1.28 14.21
CA PRO A 124 11.45 2.17 13.14
C PRO A 124 11.31 3.62 13.55
N GLU A 125 11.64 4.50 12.60
CA GLU A 125 11.68 5.95 12.82
C GLU A 125 10.28 6.45 13.17
N GLY A 126 10.19 7.31 14.19
CA GLY A 126 8.93 7.94 14.59
C GLY A 126 7.94 7.03 15.33
N LEU A 127 8.30 5.79 15.67
CA LEU A 127 7.44 4.93 16.48
C LEU A 127 7.65 5.20 17.98
N ASP A 128 6.71 5.93 18.59
CA ASP A 128 6.64 6.19 20.04
C ASP A 128 6.01 5.02 20.81
N ASP A 129 6.49 3.81 20.57
CA ASP A 129 6.08 2.62 21.31
C ASP A 129 7.32 1.89 21.85
N PRO A 130 7.63 1.99 23.17
CA PRO A 130 8.79 1.35 23.76
C PRO A 130 8.67 -0.19 23.81
N GLN A 131 7.48 -0.76 23.62
CA GLN A 131 7.24 -2.21 23.61
C GLN A 131 7.19 -2.80 22.19
N ALA A 132 7.36 -1.97 21.16
CA ALA A 132 7.38 -2.45 19.79
C ALA A 132 8.55 -3.42 19.54
N PHE A 133 8.30 -4.43 18.72
CA PHE A 133 9.26 -5.48 18.40
C PHE A 133 9.14 -5.92 16.94
N TYR A 134 10.19 -6.57 16.45
CA TYR A 134 10.15 -7.18 15.13
C TYR A 134 9.84 -8.67 15.24
N THR A 135 9.12 -9.16 14.25
CA THR A 135 8.98 -10.58 14.02
C THR A 135 9.45 -10.91 12.60
N ASN A 136 10.15 -12.01 12.43
CA ASN A 136 10.61 -12.48 11.13
C ASN A 136 9.82 -13.72 10.70
N ALA A 137 9.24 -13.65 9.51
CA ALA A 137 8.67 -14.78 8.82
C ALA A 137 9.79 -15.70 8.28
N PHE A 138 10.39 -16.52 9.15
CA PHE A 138 11.50 -17.39 8.75
C PHE A 138 11.04 -18.72 8.13
N ASN A 139 11.81 -19.16 7.14
CA ASN A 139 11.96 -20.52 6.62
C ASN A 139 10.82 -21.15 5.84
N HIS A 140 9.62 -20.60 5.76
CA HIS A 140 8.55 -21.10 4.89
C HIS A 140 7.58 -19.96 4.59
N ASP A 141 6.79 -20.10 3.53
CA ASP A 141 5.70 -19.20 3.14
C ASP A 141 4.74 -18.94 4.31
N SER A 142 5.04 -17.90 5.11
CA SER A 142 4.37 -17.63 6.38
C SER A 142 3.27 -16.61 6.19
N MET A 143 2.02 -17.05 6.36
CA MET A 143 0.83 -16.22 6.21
C MET A 143 0.72 -15.59 4.82
N VAL A 144 1.07 -16.33 3.75
CA VAL A 144 0.99 -15.86 2.36
C VAL A 144 -0.38 -15.32 1.98
N PRO A 145 -1.52 -15.91 2.42
CA PRO A 145 -2.84 -15.33 2.17
C PRO A 145 -3.01 -13.91 2.72
N ALA A 146 -2.23 -13.52 3.73
CA ALA A 146 -2.20 -12.18 4.30
C ALA A 146 -1.13 -11.25 3.70
N GLY A 147 -0.41 -11.71 2.66
CA GLY A 147 0.64 -10.93 2.01
C GLY A 147 1.90 -10.78 2.87
N VAL A 148 2.18 -11.74 3.74
CA VAL A 148 3.47 -11.90 4.41
C VAL A 148 4.19 -13.08 3.75
N TRP A 149 5.46 -12.91 3.42
CA TRP A 149 6.27 -13.92 2.74
C TRP A 149 7.47 -14.34 3.58
N SER A 150 8.07 -15.48 3.22
CA SER A 150 9.34 -15.91 3.82
C SER A 150 10.42 -14.83 3.65
N GLY A 151 11.10 -14.47 4.74
CA GLY A 151 12.10 -13.40 4.80
C GLY A 151 11.54 -12.00 5.05
N ASP A 152 10.22 -11.86 5.17
CA ASP A 152 9.62 -10.59 5.60
C ASP A 152 9.86 -10.34 7.09
N HIS A 153 10.15 -9.09 7.40
CA HIS A 153 10.27 -8.61 8.76
C HIS A 153 9.07 -7.73 9.07
N CYS A 154 8.27 -8.14 10.03
CA CYS A 154 7.05 -7.46 10.43
C CYS A 154 7.29 -6.67 11.70
N LEU A 155 6.87 -5.40 11.70
CA LEU A 155 6.93 -4.54 12.88
C LEU A 155 5.61 -4.62 13.65
N VAL A 156 5.69 -5.02 14.90
CA VAL A 156 4.56 -5.10 15.82
C VAL A 156 4.64 -3.97 16.84
N SER A 157 3.51 -3.31 17.08
CA SER A 157 3.35 -2.30 18.13
C SER A 157 2.22 -2.70 19.08
N PRO A 158 2.54 -3.14 20.31
CA PRO A 158 1.54 -3.38 21.36
C PRO A 158 0.73 -2.13 21.73
N GLY A 159 1.33 -0.95 21.67
CA GLY A 159 0.65 0.32 21.97
C GLY A 159 -0.30 0.80 20.86
N ALA A 160 -0.20 0.24 19.66
CA ALA A 160 -1.02 0.68 18.54
C ALA A 160 -2.49 0.26 18.68
N ARG A 161 -3.39 1.19 18.35
CA ARG A 161 -4.83 0.92 18.31
C ARG A 161 -5.13 -0.11 17.20
N LEU A 162 -5.83 -1.19 17.57
CA LEU A 162 -6.24 -2.22 16.63
C LEU A 162 -7.18 -1.68 15.55
N ARG A 163 -7.01 -2.19 14.33
CA ARG A 163 -7.88 -1.92 13.18
C ARG A 163 -8.31 -3.23 12.54
N ALA A 164 -9.56 -3.28 12.07
CA ALA A 164 -10.12 -4.48 11.43
C ALA A 164 -9.51 -4.77 10.04
N ASP A 165 -8.84 -3.81 9.43
CA ASP A 165 -8.24 -3.91 8.09
C ASP A 165 -6.72 -4.18 8.12
N ARG A 166 -6.18 -4.57 9.27
CA ARG A 166 -4.74 -4.77 9.49
C ARG A 166 -4.50 -6.04 10.28
N LEU A 167 -3.35 -6.67 10.03
CA LEU A 167 -2.88 -7.78 10.85
C LEU A 167 -2.70 -7.30 12.30
N ILE A 168 -3.14 -8.13 13.23
CA ILE A 168 -3.02 -7.89 14.67
C ILE A 168 -2.15 -8.97 15.29
N TRP A 169 -1.46 -8.61 16.38
CA TRP A 169 -0.78 -9.52 17.26
C TRP A 169 -1.63 -9.74 18.50
N LEU A 170 -1.76 -10.98 18.95
CA LEU A 170 -2.48 -11.38 20.15
C LEU A 170 -1.59 -12.30 20.99
N ARG A 171 -1.54 -12.06 22.30
CA ARG A 171 -0.89 -12.95 23.29
C ARG A 171 -1.95 -13.57 24.20
N HIS A 172 -2.04 -14.89 24.15
CA HIS A 172 -2.93 -15.69 24.98
C HIS A 172 -2.35 -15.92 26.38
N GLN A 173 -3.22 -16.16 27.37
CA GLN A 173 -2.83 -16.52 28.75
C GLN A 173 -1.98 -17.79 28.86
N ALA A 174 -2.13 -18.70 27.89
CA ALA A 174 -1.35 -19.93 27.80
C ALA A 174 0.06 -19.70 27.23
N ASP A 175 0.52 -18.45 27.21
CA ASP A 175 1.82 -18.02 26.67
C ASP A 175 2.03 -18.36 25.19
N HIS A 176 0.94 -18.39 24.43
CA HIS A 176 0.95 -18.52 22.98
C HIS A 176 0.68 -17.16 22.35
N GLU A 177 1.53 -16.77 21.42
CA GLU A 177 1.42 -15.52 20.67
C GLU A 177 1.16 -15.80 19.21
N ALA A 178 0.31 -14.99 18.57
CA ALA A 178 -0.08 -15.18 17.19
C ALA A 178 -0.29 -13.84 16.47
N ILE A 179 0.09 -13.79 15.20
CA ILE A 179 -0.39 -12.78 14.25
C ILE A 179 -1.67 -13.33 13.64
N ARG A 180 -2.68 -12.49 13.42
CA ARG A 180 -3.97 -12.87 12.82
C ARG A 180 -4.56 -11.71 12.01
N LEU A 181 -5.46 -12.00 11.08
CA LEU A 181 -6.26 -10.97 10.42
C LEU A 181 -7.62 -10.86 11.12
N PRO A 182 -7.97 -9.73 11.75
CA PRO A 182 -9.27 -9.58 12.39
C PRO A 182 -10.40 -9.61 11.37
N ILE A 183 -11.41 -10.45 11.64
CA ILE A 183 -12.69 -10.45 10.92
C ILE A 183 -13.66 -9.52 11.66
N ARG A 184 -13.71 -9.65 13.00
CA ARG A 184 -14.58 -8.85 13.85
C ARG A 184 -13.99 -8.70 15.25
N ILE A 185 -14.04 -7.48 15.79
CA ILE A 185 -13.59 -7.18 17.15
C ILE A 185 -14.81 -6.73 17.95
N THR A 186 -15.23 -7.53 18.94
CA THR A 186 -16.37 -7.21 19.82
C THR A 186 -15.90 -6.81 21.20
N ALA A 187 -16.82 -6.49 22.13
CA ALA A 187 -16.51 -6.21 23.52
C ALA A 187 -15.93 -7.43 24.28
N ASP A 188 -16.25 -8.65 23.81
CA ASP A 188 -15.96 -9.91 24.52
C ASP A 188 -14.94 -10.80 23.80
N ALA A 189 -14.71 -10.58 22.50
CA ALA A 189 -13.87 -11.47 21.70
C ALA A 189 -13.20 -10.78 20.50
N TYR A 190 -12.17 -11.45 20.00
CA TYR A 190 -11.57 -11.24 18.68
C TYR A 190 -11.94 -12.44 17.82
N GLU A 191 -12.76 -12.22 16.80
CA GLU A 191 -12.97 -13.18 15.72
C GLU A 191 -11.96 -12.87 14.63
N VAL A 192 -11.10 -13.84 14.33
CA VAL A 192 -9.91 -13.63 13.52
C VAL A 192 -9.76 -14.75 12.50
N LEU A 193 -9.13 -14.43 11.39
CA LEU A 193 -8.69 -15.39 10.40
C LEU A 193 -7.27 -15.86 10.78
N ALA A 194 -7.12 -17.17 10.87
CA ALA A 194 -5.87 -17.88 11.09
C ALA A 194 -5.50 -18.69 9.87
N TRP A 195 -4.26 -19.17 9.84
CA TRP A 195 -3.71 -19.93 8.72
C TRP A 195 -3.24 -21.29 9.20
N GLY A 196 -3.59 -22.33 8.44
CA GLY A 196 -3.07 -23.67 8.64
C GLY A 196 -1.63 -23.80 8.15
N LYS A 197 -1.06 -24.98 8.38
CA LYS A 197 0.23 -25.37 7.79
C LYS A 197 0.13 -25.35 6.26
N PRO A 198 1.15 -24.84 5.55
CA PRO A 198 1.20 -24.98 4.11
C PRO A 198 1.24 -26.47 3.71
N ASP A 199 0.47 -26.82 2.68
CA ASP A 199 0.51 -28.14 2.05
C ASP A 199 1.78 -28.33 1.20
N GLU A 200 1.93 -29.50 0.55
CA GLU A 200 3.07 -29.80 -0.33
C GLU A 200 3.23 -28.81 -1.51
N ASN A 201 2.17 -28.06 -1.85
CA ASN A 201 2.16 -27.04 -2.89
C ASN A 201 2.30 -25.62 -2.32
N GLY A 202 2.56 -25.46 -1.03
CA GLY A 202 2.65 -24.16 -0.35
C GLY A 202 1.29 -23.50 -0.09
N ARG A 203 0.17 -24.18 -0.32
CA ARG A 203 -1.17 -23.61 -0.08
C ARG A 203 -1.50 -23.71 1.40
N GLN A 204 -1.98 -22.61 1.98
CA GLN A 204 -2.44 -22.57 3.37
C GLN A 204 -3.96 -22.54 3.41
N GLU A 205 -4.57 -23.43 4.20
CA GLU A 205 -5.97 -23.35 4.55
C GLU A 205 -6.20 -22.15 5.48
N MET A 206 -7.27 -21.38 5.25
CA MET A 206 -7.67 -20.29 6.13
C MET A 206 -8.82 -20.77 7.01
N MET A 207 -8.74 -20.48 8.31
CA MET A 207 -9.76 -20.87 9.28
C MET A 207 -10.12 -19.72 10.19
N THR A 208 -11.36 -19.71 10.68
CA THR A 208 -11.81 -18.70 11.65
C THR A 208 -11.54 -19.20 13.06
N GLU A 209 -10.87 -18.38 13.87
CA GLU A 209 -10.66 -18.58 15.30
C GLU A 209 -11.42 -17.51 16.09
N ILE A 210 -11.86 -17.87 17.30
CA ILE A 210 -12.46 -16.92 18.25
C ILE A 210 -11.61 -16.91 19.50
N TRP A 211 -10.97 -15.78 19.77
CA TRP A 211 -10.16 -15.55 20.96
C TRP A 211 -10.97 -14.69 21.93
N LYS A 212 -11.37 -15.24 23.08
CA LYS A 212 -12.09 -14.47 24.09
C LYS A 212 -11.16 -13.43 24.69
N ARG A 213 -11.64 -12.20 24.89
CA ARG A 213 -10.82 -11.09 25.42
C ARG A 213 -10.24 -11.37 26.79
N GLN A 214 -10.98 -12.08 27.64
CA GLN A 214 -10.50 -12.47 28.96
C GLN A 214 -9.25 -13.36 28.88
N ASP A 215 -9.08 -14.13 27.80
CA ASP A 215 -7.97 -15.06 27.61
C ASP A 215 -6.79 -14.41 26.85
N VAL A 216 -6.97 -13.16 26.37
CA VAL A 216 -5.94 -12.36 25.70
C VAL A 216 -5.31 -11.40 26.70
N VAL A 217 -4.05 -11.67 27.06
CA VAL A 217 -3.28 -10.86 28.03
C VAL A 217 -2.74 -9.60 27.38
N ASP A 218 -2.40 -9.68 26.10
CA ASP A 218 -1.80 -8.57 25.36
C ASP A 218 -2.18 -8.59 23.90
N ARG A 219 -2.09 -7.43 23.26
CA ARG A 219 -2.47 -7.26 21.87
C ARG A 219 -1.74 -6.08 21.25
N GLY A 220 -1.65 -6.08 19.93
CA GLY A 220 -1.02 -5.01 19.17
C GLY A 220 -1.37 -5.09 17.70
N MET A 221 -0.82 -4.18 16.93
CA MET A 221 -1.03 -4.12 15.48
C MET A 221 0.29 -4.33 14.74
N LEU A 222 0.22 -5.01 13.60
CA LEU A 222 1.29 -5.00 12.62
C LEU A 222 1.26 -3.66 11.90
N LEU A 223 2.29 -2.84 12.12
CA LEU A 223 2.37 -1.50 11.54
C LEU A 223 2.95 -1.51 10.12
N ALA A 224 3.92 -2.40 9.89
CA ALA A 224 4.70 -2.42 8.66
C ALA A 224 5.25 -3.80 8.35
N ILE A 225 5.52 -4.04 7.07
CA ILE A 225 6.27 -5.19 6.55
C ILE A 225 7.48 -4.68 5.76
N TYR A 226 8.66 -5.17 6.12
CA TYR A 226 9.93 -4.89 5.45
C TYR A 226 10.37 -6.15 4.69
N ARG A 227 10.64 -5.99 3.38
CA ARG A 227 11.20 -7.06 2.55
C ARG A 227 12.73 -6.99 2.65
N GLY A 228 13.35 -7.91 3.40
CA GLY A 228 14.78 -7.92 3.67
C GLY A 228 15.15 -7.43 5.07
N THR A 229 16.38 -7.74 5.51
CA THR A 229 16.82 -7.51 6.89
C THR A 229 16.94 -6.03 7.23
N PRO A 230 16.23 -5.52 8.24
CA PRO A 230 16.47 -4.19 8.79
C PRO A 230 17.90 -4.16 9.37
N SER A 231 18.83 -3.46 8.73
CA SER A 231 20.23 -3.42 9.15
C SER A 231 20.45 -2.39 10.27
N SER A 232 21.19 -2.77 11.31
CA SER A 232 21.48 -1.88 12.45
C SER A 232 22.81 -1.12 12.34
N ARG A 233 23.72 -1.50 11.42
CA ARG A 233 25.00 -0.81 11.18
C ARG A 233 25.49 -0.96 9.72
N ASP A 234 26.07 0.14 9.24
CA ASP A 234 26.65 0.49 7.94
C ASP A 234 25.77 0.39 6.68
N PRO A 235 25.78 1.43 5.82
CA PRO A 235 25.10 1.38 4.53
C PRO A 235 25.61 0.17 3.76
N PRO A 236 24.74 -0.58 3.07
CA PRO A 236 25.15 -1.83 2.45
C PRO A 236 26.30 -1.59 1.47
N SER A 237 27.50 -2.06 1.83
CA SER A 237 28.50 -2.38 0.82
C SER A 237 27.98 -3.60 0.08
N ARG A 238 27.27 -3.31 -1.03
CA ARG A 238 26.76 -4.25 -2.04
C ARG A 238 25.71 -5.24 -1.54
N ILE A 239 24.45 -4.86 -1.76
CA ILE A 239 23.33 -5.80 -1.86
C ILE A 239 23.58 -6.70 -3.09
N PRO A 240 23.28 -8.02 -3.04
CA PRO A 240 23.37 -8.90 -4.20
C PRO A 240 22.32 -8.52 -5.27
N ASN A 241 22.81 -7.91 -6.35
CA ASN A 241 22.27 -7.89 -7.73
C ASN A 241 20.73 -7.91 -7.90
N TRP A 242 20.10 -6.82 -7.50
CA TRP A 242 19.12 -6.20 -8.40
C TRP A 242 19.90 -5.37 -9.44
N ARG A 243 19.52 -5.38 -10.72
CA ARG A 243 20.18 -4.58 -11.78
C ARG A 243 19.93 -3.06 -11.65
N SER A 244 19.48 -2.60 -10.48
CA SER A 244 19.36 -1.18 -10.12
C SER A 244 20.67 -0.44 -10.28
N ASP A 245 21.81 -1.10 -10.04
CA ASP A 245 23.13 -0.46 -10.14
C ASP A 245 23.42 0.00 -11.57
N ARG A 246 23.08 -0.79 -12.58
CA ARG A 246 23.28 -0.40 -13.99
C ARG A 246 22.33 0.72 -14.42
N VAL A 247 21.07 0.68 -13.96
CA VAL A 247 20.08 1.73 -14.22
C VAL A 247 20.48 3.05 -13.54
N ALA A 248 20.95 2.97 -12.29
CA ALA A 248 21.45 4.10 -11.52
C ALA A 248 22.74 4.69 -12.13
N ASP A 249 23.67 3.84 -12.57
CA ASP A 249 24.91 4.26 -13.24
C ASP A 249 24.61 4.97 -14.56
N ILE A 250 23.71 4.43 -15.39
CA ILE A 250 23.32 5.05 -16.66
C ILE A 250 22.57 6.35 -16.44
N TRP A 251 21.66 6.40 -15.46
CA TRP A 251 20.96 7.63 -15.07
C TRP A 251 21.94 8.71 -14.56
N TRP A 252 22.92 8.33 -13.74
CA TRP A 252 23.93 9.24 -13.21
C TRP A 252 24.84 9.78 -14.32
N ASN A 253 25.24 8.92 -15.26
CA ASN A 253 26.06 9.32 -16.41
C ASN A 253 25.28 10.22 -17.39
N ALA A 254 24.00 9.94 -17.64
CA ALA A 254 23.11 10.81 -18.41
C ALA A 254 23.00 12.19 -17.75
N ARG A 255 22.78 12.25 -16.44
CA ARG A 255 22.69 13.52 -15.70
C ARG A 255 24.01 14.31 -15.74
N LYS A 256 25.15 13.63 -15.67
CA LYS A 256 26.48 14.25 -15.76
C LYS A 256 26.75 14.82 -17.15
N ALA A 257 26.34 14.10 -18.20
CA ALA A 257 26.40 14.61 -19.58
C ALA A 257 25.49 15.83 -19.75
N ALA A 258 24.25 15.79 -19.26
CA ALA A 258 23.32 16.93 -19.36
C ALA A 258 23.84 18.23 -18.70
N GLY A 259 24.75 18.15 -17.74
CA GLY A 259 25.38 19.31 -17.11
C GLY A 259 26.55 19.93 -17.90
N GLN A 260 27.00 19.31 -19.00
CA GLN A 260 28.09 19.80 -19.84
C GLN A 260 27.54 20.48 -21.11
N THR A 261 28.09 21.64 -21.49
CA THR A 261 27.67 22.38 -22.69
C THR A 261 28.53 21.99 -23.91
N GLY A 262 27.89 21.74 -25.05
CA GLY A 262 28.55 21.45 -26.32
C GLY A 262 27.96 20.25 -27.09
N GLU A 263 28.17 20.20 -28.40
CA GLU A 263 27.59 19.18 -29.29
C GLU A 263 27.97 17.74 -28.91
N ALA A 264 29.22 17.52 -28.47
CA ALA A 264 29.69 16.23 -27.96
C ALA A 264 28.97 15.76 -26.69
N SER A 265 28.44 16.70 -25.89
CA SER A 265 27.67 16.42 -24.67
C SER A 265 26.26 15.92 -24.99
N HIS A 266 25.63 16.49 -26.03
CA HIS A 266 24.31 16.06 -26.49
C HIS A 266 24.35 14.63 -27.05
N THR A 267 25.38 14.29 -27.83
CA THR A 267 25.55 12.92 -28.35
C THR A 267 25.76 11.90 -27.22
N ALA A 268 26.51 12.25 -26.17
CA ALA A 268 26.71 11.39 -25.02
C ALA A 268 25.42 11.20 -24.19
N LEU A 269 24.64 12.28 -24.00
CA LEU A 269 23.35 12.22 -23.33
C LEU A 269 22.36 11.32 -24.08
N ASP A 270 22.23 11.49 -25.40
CA ASP A 270 21.34 10.67 -26.23
C ASP A 270 21.71 9.18 -26.19
N ALA A 271 23.02 8.87 -26.16
CA ALA A 271 23.50 7.50 -26.03
C ALA A 271 23.10 6.87 -24.69
N HIS A 272 23.24 7.60 -23.58
CA HIS A 272 22.85 7.11 -22.25
C HIS A 272 21.34 6.98 -22.07
N VAL A 273 20.55 7.93 -22.61
CA VAL A 273 19.08 7.85 -22.58
C VAL A 273 18.60 6.65 -23.39
N ARG A 274 19.19 6.39 -24.56
CA ARG A 274 18.86 5.20 -25.36
C ARG A 274 19.22 3.91 -24.64
N GLU A 275 20.40 3.82 -24.03
CA GLU A 275 20.81 2.65 -23.24
C GLU A 275 19.86 2.40 -22.05
N LEU A 276 19.39 3.47 -21.40
CA LEU A 276 18.42 3.39 -20.31
C LEU A 276 17.07 2.85 -20.80
N LEU A 277 16.57 3.35 -21.93
CA LEU A 277 15.31 2.89 -22.51
C LEU A 277 15.40 1.42 -22.96
N ASP A 278 16.48 1.02 -23.60
CA ASP A 278 16.71 -0.36 -24.03
C ASP A 278 16.75 -1.33 -22.83
N LEU A 279 17.37 -0.92 -21.72
CA LEU A 279 17.36 -1.69 -20.49
C LEU A 279 15.98 -1.75 -19.86
N LEU A 280 15.26 -0.63 -19.78
CA LEU A 280 13.89 -0.61 -19.25
C LEU A 280 12.94 -1.46 -20.09
N GLU A 281 13.10 -1.47 -21.42
CA GLU A 281 12.31 -2.33 -22.32
C GLU A 281 12.67 -3.80 -22.20
N LEU A 282 13.97 -4.14 -22.12
CA LEU A 282 14.42 -5.51 -21.89
C LEU A 282 13.94 -6.04 -20.53
N GLU A 283 13.99 -5.22 -19.48
CA GLU A 283 13.49 -5.57 -18.15
C GLU A 283 11.96 -5.65 -18.14
N ALA A 284 11.25 -4.74 -18.82
CA ALA A 284 9.80 -4.83 -18.99
C ALA A 284 9.38 -6.07 -19.80
N GLU A 285 10.19 -6.50 -20.77
CA GLU A 285 9.96 -7.72 -21.56
C GLU A 285 10.30 -8.99 -20.78
N THR A 286 11.40 -8.98 -20.04
CA THR A 286 11.76 -10.06 -19.11
C THR A 286 10.71 -10.19 -18.01
N PHE A 287 10.22 -9.07 -17.49
CA PHE A 287 9.13 -9.02 -16.55
C PHE A 287 7.83 -9.49 -17.19
N ARG A 288 7.47 -9.07 -18.40
CA ARG A 288 6.28 -9.58 -19.11
C ARG A 288 6.35 -11.08 -19.35
N ASN A 289 7.51 -11.61 -19.72
CA ASN A 289 7.69 -13.04 -19.98
C ASN A 289 7.73 -13.87 -18.69
N THR A 290 8.36 -13.35 -17.64
CA THR A 290 8.34 -13.97 -16.31
C THR A 290 6.92 -13.92 -15.75
N THR A 291 6.29 -12.75 -15.74
CA THR A 291 4.95 -12.55 -15.22
C THR A 291 3.90 -13.30 -16.04
N ARG A 292 4.08 -13.47 -17.36
CA ARG A 292 3.25 -14.38 -18.18
C ARG A 292 3.37 -15.83 -17.73
N LYS A 293 4.60 -16.32 -17.49
CA LYS A 293 4.82 -17.67 -16.92
C LYS A 293 4.21 -17.80 -15.52
N TRP A 294 4.17 -16.72 -14.75
CA TRP A 294 3.58 -16.68 -13.42
C TRP A 294 2.04 -16.54 -13.46
N PHE A 295 1.50 -15.85 -14.46
CA PHE A 295 0.06 -15.71 -14.73
C PHE A 295 -0.52 -17.04 -15.24
N GLU A 296 0.21 -17.73 -16.12
CA GLU A 296 -0.07 -19.12 -16.53
C GLU A 296 -0.03 -20.10 -15.34
N ARG A 297 0.66 -19.74 -14.25
CA ARG A 297 0.69 -20.47 -12.96
C ARG A 297 -0.24 -19.90 -11.88
N GLY A 298 -0.99 -18.82 -12.17
CA GLY A 298 -1.94 -18.19 -11.23
C GLY A 298 -1.33 -17.42 -10.05
N THR A 299 -0.10 -16.92 -10.18
CA THR A 299 0.73 -16.45 -9.03
C THR A 299 0.92 -14.93 -8.90
N VAL A 300 0.38 -14.09 -9.79
CA VAL A 300 0.48 -12.61 -9.68
C VAL A 300 -0.88 -11.95 -9.88
N SER A 301 -1.18 -10.90 -9.10
CA SER A 301 -2.42 -10.13 -9.23
C SER A 301 -2.30 -9.06 -10.33
N VAL A 302 -3.39 -8.81 -11.06
CA VAL A 302 -3.46 -7.81 -12.16
C VAL A 302 -3.11 -6.39 -11.69
N HIS A 303 -3.25 -6.10 -10.41
CA HIS A 303 -3.02 -4.78 -9.82
C HIS A 303 -1.53 -4.45 -9.63
N GLU A 304 -0.71 -5.39 -9.15
CA GLU A 304 0.75 -5.20 -9.00
C GLU A 304 1.43 -5.01 -10.37
N LEU A 305 0.91 -5.69 -11.39
CA LEU A 305 1.28 -5.46 -12.80
C LEU A 305 0.94 -4.04 -13.26
N TRP A 306 -0.21 -3.51 -12.85
CA TRP A 306 -0.68 -2.19 -13.24
C TRP A 306 0.11 -1.07 -12.56
N GLU A 307 0.41 -1.19 -11.26
CA GLU A 307 1.25 -0.21 -10.54
C GLU A 307 2.67 -0.13 -11.11
N LEU A 308 3.27 -1.28 -11.44
CA LEU A 308 4.60 -1.30 -12.06
C LEU A 308 4.60 -0.64 -13.44
N LEU A 309 3.56 -0.88 -14.24
CA LEU A 309 3.41 -0.23 -15.55
C LEU A 309 3.26 1.29 -15.42
N GLN A 310 2.55 1.79 -14.39
CA GLN A 310 2.44 3.22 -14.12
C GLN A 310 3.79 3.85 -13.75
N GLU A 311 4.62 3.16 -12.96
CA GLU A 311 5.97 3.67 -12.61
C GLU A 311 6.90 3.70 -13.84
N VAL A 312 6.84 2.69 -14.71
CA VAL A 312 7.58 2.70 -15.98
C VAL A 312 7.15 3.89 -16.86
N GLU A 313 5.85 4.18 -16.91
CA GLU A 313 5.33 5.29 -17.71
C GLU A 313 5.73 6.66 -17.14
N LYS A 314 5.77 6.83 -15.82
CA LYS A 314 6.29 8.05 -15.16
C LYS A 314 7.77 8.28 -15.47
N VAL A 315 8.57 7.22 -15.49
CA VAL A 315 10.00 7.29 -15.86
C VAL A 315 10.15 7.68 -17.32
N LYS A 316 9.35 7.10 -18.23
CA LYS A 316 9.32 7.49 -19.65
C LYS A 316 8.94 8.96 -19.84
N GLN A 317 7.90 9.43 -19.16
CA GLN A 317 7.46 10.83 -19.23
C GLN A 317 8.53 11.79 -18.71
N SER A 318 9.22 11.44 -17.63
CA SER A 318 10.32 12.23 -17.07
C SER A 318 11.52 12.31 -18.02
N ALA A 319 11.87 11.19 -18.66
CA ALA A 319 12.91 11.16 -19.69
C ALA A 319 12.51 12.01 -20.92
N TYR A 320 11.24 11.94 -21.34
CA TYR A 320 10.72 12.72 -22.47
C TYR A 320 10.72 14.24 -22.20
N LEU A 321 10.37 14.64 -20.98
CA LEU A 321 10.41 16.04 -20.52
C LEU A 321 11.83 16.62 -20.52
N ILE A 322 12.84 15.83 -20.15
CA ILE A 322 14.26 16.22 -20.22
C ILE A 322 14.67 16.41 -21.67
N THR A 323 14.29 15.51 -22.58
CA THR A 323 14.58 15.64 -24.02
C THR A 323 13.89 16.85 -24.65
N LEU A 324 12.67 17.20 -24.22
CA LEU A 324 11.94 18.36 -24.72
C LEU A 324 12.50 19.69 -24.23
N THR A 325 12.95 19.78 -22.98
CA THR A 325 13.53 21.01 -22.40
C THR A 325 14.92 21.32 -22.96
N MET A 326 15.60 20.34 -23.54
CA MET A 326 16.94 20.50 -24.11
C MET A 326 16.98 20.77 -25.62
N ARG A 327 15.83 20.82 -26.33
CA ARG A 327 15.84 21.28 -27.72
C ARG A 327 16.19 22.77 -27.77
N PRO A 328 17.23 23.18 -28.51
CA PRO A 328 17.53 24.60 -28.68
C PRO A 328 16.33 25.28 -29.33
N SER A 329 15.96 26.46 -28.84
CA SER A 329 14.94 27.31 -29.47
C SER A 329 15.33 27.53 -30.93
N GLU A 330 14.46 27.19 -31.88
CA GLU A 330 14.69 27.52 -33.28
C GLU A 330 15.06 29.00 -33.39
N PRO A 331 16.15 29.35 -34.11
CA PRO A 331 16.50 30.75 -34.27
C PRO A 331 15.30 31.47 -34.86
N ALA A 332 14.90 32.57 -34.24
CA ALA A 332 13.79 33.39 -34.69
C ALA A 332 13.99 33.66 -36.19
N ARG A 333 13.02 33.24 -37.01
CA ARG A 333 13.02 33.60 -38.43
C ARG A 333 12.97 35.12 -38.48
N GLU A 334 14.07 35.73 -38.95
CA GLU A 334 14.10 37.16 -39.18
C GLU A 334 13.00 37.54 -40.19
N PRO A 335 12.29 38.65 -39.96
CA PRO A 335 11.10 39.05 -40.70
C PRO A 335 11.37 39.41 -42.17
#